data_AF-A0A7G6X255-F1
#
_entry.id   AF-A0A7G6X255-F1
#
_cell.length_a   1.000
_cell.length_b   1.000
_cell.length_c   1.000
_cell.angle_alpha   90.00
_cell.angle_beta   90.00
_cell.angle_gamma   90.00
#
_symmetry.space_group_name_H-M   'P 1'
#
loop_
_entity.id
_entity.type
_entity.pdbx_description
1 polymer ?
#
loop_
_entity_poly.entity_id
_entity_poly.type
_entity_poly.pdbx_seq_one_letter_code
_entity_poly.pdbx_strand_id
1 'polypeptide(L)' 'MSKALVAVRRFRKFNERGAATAEYAVTMVAACGIGGILIALLKSSAMLSLLKAIINFALKAAGLDVQI' A
#
# COMPACT_ATOMS: atom_id res chain seq x y z
N MET A 1 -4.00 -9.65 -50.67
CA MET A 1 -3.93 -8.46 -49.80
C MET A 1 -4.20 -8.74 -48.31
N SER A 2 -4.68 -9.93 -47.90
CA SER A 2 -5.07 -10.20 -46.50
C SER A 2 -3.91 -10.48 -45.53
N LYS A 3 -2.73 -10.94 -45.99
CA LYS A 3 -1.64 -11.39 -45.09
C LYS A 3 -0.95 -10.24 -44.36
N ALA A 4 -0.80 -9.09 -45.01
CA ALA A 4 -0.22 -7.89 -44.40
C ALA A 4 -1.11 -7.34 -43.27
N LEU A 5 -2.44 -7.26 -43.48
CA LEU A 5 -3.40 -6.85 -42.44
C LEU A 5 -3.42 -7.82 -41.25
N VAL A 6 -3.29 -9.12 -41.50
CA VAL A 6 -3.19 -10.14 -40.44
C VAL A 6 -1.90 -10.00 -39.65
N ALA A 7 -0.76 -9.73 -40.31
CA ALA A 7 0.51 -9.51 -39.64
C ALA A 7 0.49 -8.26 -38.73
N VAL A 8 -0.04 -7.13 -39.23
CA VAL A 8 -0.19 -5.89 -38.45
C VAL A 8 -1.10 -6.10 -37.24
N ARG A 9 -2.24 -6.79 -37.43
CA ARG A 9 -3.15 -7.12 -36.31
C ARG A 9 -2.48 -8.02 -35.28
N ARG A 10 -1.64 -8.96 -35.70
CA ARG A 10 -0.90 -9.86 -34.80
C ARG A 10 0.16 -9.13 -33.99
N PHE A 11 0.88 -8.18 -34.61
CA PHE A 11 1.83 -7.31 -33.91
C PHE A 11 1.12 -6.42 -32.87
N ARG A 12 0.00 -5.78 -33.24
CA ARG A 12 -0.80 -4.99 -32.28
C ARG A 12 -1.27 -5.84 -31.10
N LYS A 13 -1.78 -7.06 -31.36
CA LYS A 13 -2.22 -7.98 -30.30
C LYS A 13 -1.07 -8.41 -29.36
N PHE A 14 0.16 -8.42 -29.83
CA PHE A 14 1.34 -8.68 -28.99
C PHE A 14 1.64 -7.51 -28.06
N ASN A 15 1.40 -6.27 -28.51
CA ASN A 15 1.58 -5.06 -27.71
C ASN A 15 0.54 -4.92 -26.57
N GLU A 16 -0.65 -5.50 -26.74
CA GLU A 16 -1.68 -5.56 -25.69
C GLU A 16 -1.44 -6.68 -24.66
N ARG A 17 -0.52 -7.62 -24.93
CA ARG A 17 -0.25 -8.73 -23.99
C ARG A 17 0.45 -8.17 -22.75
N GLY A 18 -0.17 -8.40 -21.59
CA GLY A 18 0.35 -7.94 -20.30
C GLY A 18 -0.03 -6.49 -19.96
N ALA A 19 -0.72 -5.76 -20.86
CA ALA A 19 -1.17 -4.40 -20.59
C ALA A 19 -2.09 -4.34 -19.36
N ALA A 20 -3.09 -5.22 -19.26
CA ALA A 20 -3.99 -5.28 -18.11
C ALA A 20 -3.27 -5.63 -16.79
N THR A 21 -2.25 -6.49 -16.84
CA THR A 21 -1.43 -6.83 -15.65
C THR A 21 -0.57 -5.65 -15.22
N ALA A 22 0.00 -4.91 -16.17
CA ALA A 22 0.77 -3.70 -15.90
C ALA A 22 -0.12 -2.59 -15.31
N GLU A 23 -1.32 -2.37 -15.87
CA GLU A 23 -2.29 -1.41 -15.33
C GLU A 23 -2.67 -1.77 -13.89
N TYR A 24 -3.05 -3.02 -13.64
CA TYR A 24 -3.38 -3.47 -12.28
C TYR A 24 -2.22 -3.29 -11.30
N ALA A 25 -1.00 -3.62 -11.71
CA ALA A 25 0.19 -3.43 -10.88
C ALA A 25 0.42 -1.94 -10.54
N VAL A 26 0.31 -1.05 -11.53
CA VAL A 26 0.48 0.40 -11.33
C VAL A 26 -0.64 0.97 -10.45
N THR A 27 -1.89 0.55 -10.64
CA THR A 27 -3.01 0.96 -9.79
C THR A 27 -2.80 0.52 -8.34
N MET A 28 -2.31 -0.71 -8.13
CA MET A 28 -2.01 -1.20 -6.78
C MET A 28 -0.87 -0.43 -6.12
N VAL A 29 0.20 -0.13 -6.85
CA VAL A 29 1.30 0.70 -6.35
C VAL A 29 0.81 2.11 -6.00
N ALA A 30 -0.05 2.71 -6.82
CA ALA A 30 -0.65 4.02 -6.55
C ALA A 30 -1.51 3.99 -5.27
N ALA A 31 -2.35 2.97 -5.09
CA ALA A 31 -3.16 2.79 -3.88
C ALA A 31 -2.28 2.57 -2.63
N CYS A 32 -1.25 1.72 -2.73
CA CYS A 32 -0.27 1.48 -1.67
C CYS A 32 0.50 2.76 -1.28
N GLY A 33 0.66 3.73 -2.18
CA GLY A 33 1.28 5.01 -1.87
C GLY A 33 0.61 5.73 -0.70
N ILE A 34 -0.72 5.77 -0.68
CA ILE A 34 -1.49 6.37 0.43
C ILE A 34 -1.38 5.49 1.70
N GLY A 35 -1.41 4.17 1.55
CA GLY A 35 -1.18 3.23 2.65
C GLY A 35 0.18 3.42 3.32
N GLY A 36 1.22 3.68 2.53
CA GLY A 36 2.57 3.97 3.03
C GLY A 36 2.63 5.21 3.91
N ILE A 37 1.87 6.26 3.57
CA ILE A 37 1.76 7.47 4.40
C ILE A 37 1.13 7.14 5.74
N LEU A 38 0.05 6.35 5.76
CA LEU A 38 -0.59 5.92 7.01
C LEU A 38 0.38 5.11 7.88
N ILE A 39 1.13 4.18 7.29
CA ILE A 39 2.15 3.41 8.01
C ILE A 39 3.22 4.33 8.60
N ALA A 40 3.67 5.35 7.86
CA ALA A 40 4.64 6.32 8.36
C ALA A 40 4.10 7.10 9.57
N LEU A 41 2.82 7.49 9.54
CA LEU A 41 2.15 8.15 10.67
C LEU A 41 2.04 7.21 11.88
N LEU A 42 1.70 5.94 11.66
CA LEU A 42 1.63 4.93 12.73
C LEU A 42 3.01 4.70 13.38
N LYS A 43 4.09 4.78 12.60
CA LYS A 43 5.46 4.59 13.10
C LYS A 43 6.07 5.85 13.74
N SER A 44 5.32 6.95 13.80
CA SER A 44 5.80 8.21 14.37
C SER A 44 5.99 8.15 15.88
N SER A 45 6.87 9.01 16.40
CA SER A 45 7.07 9.16 17.85
C SER A 45 5.80 9.63 18.55
N ALA A 46 4.95 10.43 17.89
CA ALA A 46 3.67 10.87 18.44
C ALA A 46 2.71 9.70 18.70
N MET A 47 2.58 8.76 17.75
CA MET A 47 1.74 7.57 17.92
C MET A 47 2.29 6.66 19.04
N LEU A 48 3.61 6.50 19.12
CA LEU A 48 4.25 5.74 20.19
C LEU A 48 3.98 6.37 21.57
N SER A 49 4.11 7.69 21.69
CA SER A 49 3.81 8.42 22.93
C SER A 49 2.35 8.29 23.34
N LEU A 50 1.42 8.36 22.38
CA LEU A 50 -0.01 8.12 22.63
C LEU A 50 -0.26 6.70 23.15
N LEU A 51 0.35 5.70 22.51
CA LEU A 51 0.23 4.31 22.93
C LEU A 51 0.77 4.11 24.35
N LYS A 52 1.94 4.67 24.66
CA LYS A 52 2.51 4.66 26.02
C LYS A 52 1.58 5.31 27.03
N ALA A 53 0.97 6.45 26.69
CA ALA A 53 0.01 7.12 27.58
C ALA A 53 -1.20 6.23 27.88
N ILE A 54 -1.74 5.55 26.87
CA ILE A 54 -2.86 4.61 27.02
C ILE A 54 -2.46 3.42 27.91
N ILE A 55 -1.28 2.83 27.69
CA ILE A 55 -0.81 1.70 28.49
C ILE A 55 -0.55 2.14 29.94
N ASN A 56 0.12 3.26 30.15
CA ASN A 56 0.37 3.81 31.49
C ASN A 56 -0.95 4.12 32.22
N PHE A 57 -1.96 4.62 31.52
CA PHE A 57 -3.30 4.81 32.08
C PHE A 57 -3.93 3.47 32.53
N ALA A 58 -3.86 2.44 31.69
CA ALA A 58 -4.38 1.12 32.01
C ALA A 58 -3.64 0.45 33.20
N LEU A 59 -2.31 0.59 33.27
CA LEU A 59 -1.52 0.05 34.38
C LEU A 59 -1.85 0.74 35.70
N LYS A 60 -1.99 2.07 35.69
CA LYS A 60 -2.45 2.82 36.88
C LYS A 60 -3.84 2.40 37.32
N ALA A 61 -4.77 2.21 36.38
CA ALA A 61 -6.11 1.70 36.68
C ALA A 61 -6.09 0.30 37.30
N ALA A 62 -5.07 -0.52 36.97
CA ALA A 62 -4.83 -1.83 37.56
C ALA A 62 -4.06 -1.81 38.90
N GLY A 63 -3.68 -0.63 39.42
CA GLY A 63 -2.95 -0.47 40.67
C GLY A 63 -1.42 -0.64 40.56
N LEU A 64 -0.88 -0.60 39.35
CA LEU A 64 0.56 -0.67 39.08
C LEU A 64 1.08 0.74 38.74
N ASP A 65 1.83 1.36 39.66
CA ASP A 65 2.48 2.66 39.45
C ASP A 65 3.84 2.50 38.78
N VAL A 66 3.84 2.02 37.54
CA VAL A 66 5.03 1.89 36.69
C VAL A 66 4.86 2.79 35.46
N GLN A 67 5.93 3.50 35.07
CA GLN A 67 5.96 4.31 33.84
C GLN A 67 6.89 3.68 32.80
N ILE A 68 6.32 3.43 31.62
CA ILE A 68 6.99 2.87 30.43
C ILE A 68 6.95 3.84 29.25
#